data_AF-A0A563VK76-F1
#
_entry.id   AF-A0A563VK76-F1
#
_cell.length_a   1.000
_cell.length_b   1.000
_cell.length_c   1.000
_cell.angle_alpha   90.00
_cell.angle_beta   90.00
_cell.angle_gamma   90.00
#
_symmetry.space_group_name_H-M   'P 1'
#
loop_
_entity.id
_entity.type
_entity.pdbx_description
1 polymer ?
#
loop_
_entity_poly.entity_id
_entity_poly.type
_entity_poly.pdbx_seq_one_letter_code
_entity_poly.pdbx_strand_id
1 'polypeptide(L)'
;MLGGGLNPEALSNLPGNPLVVKYAPQLELLQKTSLNITHGGLNTTLESLSYGVPMVAIPVTDDQPGVAARIAWTKVGELVKLSSLNVDSMQKTVERVLKESSYKQNAVRLQKAIRRNEGVNRAVNIIEQAVLTKKPVINL
;
A
#
# COMPACT_ATOMS: atom_id res chain seq x y z
N MET A 1 7.31 3.34 11.03
CA MET A 1 8.76 3.18 10.79
C MET A 1 9.35 4.51 10.37
N LEU A 2 10.56 4.85 10.78
CA LEU A 2 11.16 6.18 10.56
C LEU A 2 12.04 6.28 9.31
N GLY A 3 12.35 5.16 8.65
CA GLY A 3 13.14 5.17 7.40
C GLY A 3 14.59 5.64 7.58
N GLY A 4 15.12 5.63 8.80
CA GLY A 4 16.50 5.99 9.14
C GLY A 4 16.76 7.49 9.35
N GLY A 5 15.84 8.38 8.98
CA GLY A 5 16.03 9.83 9.07
C GLY A 5 15.81 10.45 10.46
N LEU A 6 15.22 9.71 11.40
CA LEU A 6 14.93 10.16 12.77
C LEU A 6 15.30 9.10 13.81
N ASN A 7 15.70 9.53 15.01
CA ASN A 7 15.92 8.67 16.16
C ASN A 7 14.58 8.38 16.88
N PRO A 8 14.17 7.12 17.10
CA PRO A 8 12.97 6.78 17.86
C PRO A 8 12.84 7.46 19.22
N GLU A 9 13.95 7.70 19.92
CA GLU A 9 13.97 8.35 21.24
C GLU A 9 13.41 9.77 21.23
N ALA A 10 13.50 10.46 20.09
CA ALA A 10 12.92 11.79 19.88
C ALA A 10 11.38 11.79 19.91
N LEU A 11 10.75 10.60 19.86
CA LEU A 11 9.29 10.41 19.87
C LEU A 11 8.81 9.63 21.12
N SER A 12 9.55 9.71 22.22
CA SER A 12 9.31 8.94 23.46
C SER A 12 7.99 9.23 24.19
N ASN A 13 7.35 10.37 23.92
CA ASN A 13 6.15 10.83 24.64
C ASN A 13 4.84 10.74 23.84
N LEU A 14 4.73 9.79 22.91
CA LEU A 14 3.50 9.61 22.12
C LEU A 14 2.40 8.89 22.93
N PRO A 15 1.13 9.34 22.84
CA PRO A 15 0.00 8.67 23.50
C PRO A 15 -0.31 7.32 22.86
N GLY A 16 -0.90 6.40 23.64
CA GLY A 16 -1.42 5.12 23.12
C GLY A 16 -0.40 4.00 22.98
N ASN A 17 0.76 4.11 23.64
CA ASN A 17 1.84 3.12 23.64
C ASN A 17 2.27 2.64 22.22
N PRO A 18 2.60 3.56 21.29
CA PRO A 18 2.97 3.19 19.94
C PRO A 18 4.38 2.58 19.90
N LEU A 19 4.55 1.54 19.09
CA LEU A 19 5.87 1.00 18.79
C LEU A 19 6.54 1.85 17.69
N VAL A 20 7.58 2.60 18.06
CA VAL A 20 8.37 3.42 17.14
C VAL A 20 9.70 2.75 16.85
N VAL A 21 9.95 2.43 15.58
CA VAL A 21 11.18 1.76 15.12
C VAL A 21 11.74 2.41 13.87
N LYS A 22 13.06 2.33 13.68
CA LYS A 22 13.73 2.81 12.45
C LYS A 22 13.28 2.02 11.22
N TYR A 23 13.34 0.69 11.33
CA TYR A 23 12.93 -0.27 10.32
C TYR A 23 12.04 -1.35 10.95
N ALA A 24 11.14 -1.91 10.14
CA ALA A 24 10.24 -2.96 10.57
C ALA A 24 10.11 -4.02 9.48
N PRO A 25 9.89 -5.30 9.84
CA PRO A 25 9.62 -6.37 8.87
C PRO A 25 8.21 -6.17 8.26
N GLN A 26 8.13 -5.37 7.20
CA GLN A 26 6.86 -4.85 6.65
C GLN A 26 5.91 -5.97 6.22
N LEU A 27 6.42 -7.00 5.54
CA LEU A 27 5.58 -8.09 5.03
C LEU A 27 4.94 -8.90 6.18
N GLU A 28 5.70 -9.16 7.23
CA GLU A 28 5.27 -9.85 8.44
C GLU A 28 4.25 -9.04 9.23
N LEU A 29 4.44 -7.72 9.30
CA LEU A 29 3.46 -6.81 9.90
C LEU A 29 2.17 -6.75 9.09
N LEU A 30 2.25 -6.69 7.77
CA LEU A 30 1.07 -6.61 6.90
C LEU A 30 0.12 -7.81 7.08
N GLN A 31 0.64 -8.99 7.43
CA GLN A 31 -0.18 -10.18 7.76
C GLN A 31 -1.11 -9.96 8.96
N LYS A 32 -0.75 -9.04 9.86
CA LYS A 32 -1.48 -8.73 11.10
C LYS A 32 -2.08 -7.31 11.09
N THR A 33 -2.02 -6.62 9.95
CA THR A 33 -2.38 -5.21 9.85
C THR A 33 -3.83 -5.02 9.41
N SER A 34 -4.58 -4.18 10.11
CA SER A 34 -5.95 -3.81 9.75
C SER A 34 -6.02 -2.66 8.74
N LEU A 35 -5.05 -1.74 8.79
CA LEU A 35 -4.93 -0.56 7.93
C LEU A 35 -3.47 -0.17 7.77
N ASN A 36 -3.04 0.14 6.55
CA ASN A 36 -1.72 0.71 6.28
C ASN A 36 -1.81 2.20 5.92
N ILE A 37 -1.07 3.05 6.63
CA ILE A 37 -0.89 4.46 6.25
C ILE A 37 0.41 4.58 5.48
N THR A 38 0.35 5.04 4.24
CA THR A 38 1.47 5.02 3.30
C THR A 38 1.59 6.34 2.55
N HIS A 39 2.77 6.65 2.03
CA HIS A 39 2.94 7.75 1.07
C HIS A 39 2.44 7.37 -0.33
N GLY A 40 2.04 6.11 -0.57
CA GLY A 40 1.53 5.69 -1.88
C GLY A 40 2.61 5.20 -2.84
N GLY A 41 3.78 4.76 -2.35
CA GLY A 41 4.74 4.04 -3.19
C GLY A 41 4.12 2.74 -3.75
N LEU A 42 4.41 2.42 -5.02
CA LEU A 42 3.79 1.30 -5.73
C LEU A 42 4.04 -0.04 -5.04
N ASN A 43 5.27 -0.32 -4.59
CA ASN A 43 5.63 -1.59 -3.94
C ASN A 43 4.82 -1.81 -2.65
N THR A 44 4.86 -0.86 -1.71
CA THR A 44 4.07 -0.92 -0.47
C THR A 44 2.57 -1.06 -0.74
N THR A 45 2.07 -0.41 -1.79
CA THR A 45 0.66 -0.52 -2.20
C THR A 45 0.33 -1.95 -2.65
N LEU A 46 1.15 -2.53 -3.52
CA LEU A 46 0.95 -3.91 -3.99
C LEU A 46 1.11 -4.94 -2.87
N GLU A 47 2.06 -4.75 -1.96
CA GLU A 47 2.24 -5.61 -0.79
C GLU A 47 1.01 -5.55 0.13
N SER A 48 0.52 -4.34 0.43
CA SER A 48 -0.69 -4.16 1.24
C SER A 48 -1.89 -4.88 0.62
N LEU A 49 -2.09 -4.71 -0.68
CA LEU A 49 -3.17 -5.40 -1.42
C LEU A 49 -2.96 -6.92 -1.50
N SER A 50 -1.72 -7.40 -1.55
CA SER A 50 -1.40 -8.84 -1.53
C SER A 50 -1.77 -9.50 -0.19
N TYR A 51 -1.82 -8.72 0.89
CA TYR A 51 -2.36 -9.12 2.19
C TYR A 51 -3.82 -8.68 2.42
N GLY A 52 -4.47 -8.06 1.44
CA GLY A 52 -5.85 -7.60 1.53
C GLY A 52 -6.02 -6.48 2.57
N VAL A 53 -5.00 -5.66 2.78
CA VAL A 53 -4.97 -4.56 3.75
C VAL A 53 -5.41 -3.26 3.05
N PRO A 54 -6.48 -2.60 3.52
CA PRO A 54 -6.86 -1.29 3.01
C PRO A 54 -5.86 -0.21 3.45
N MET A 55 -5.91 0.97 2.81
CA MET A 55 -4.88 1.99 2.99
C MET A 55 -5.43 3.40 3.21
N VAL A 56 -4.61 4.26 3.83
CA VAL A 56 -4.70 5.72 3.68
C VAL A 56 -3.41 6.20 3.04
N ALA A 57 -3.52 6.85 1.89
CA ALA A 57 -2.39 7.31 1.10
C ALA A 57 -2.20 8.82 1.23
N ILE A 58 -0.99 9.24 1.61
CA ILE A 58 -0.58 10.64 1.77
C ILE A 58 0.60 10.92 0.82
N PRO A 59 0.34 11.15 -0.49
CA PRO A 59 1.39 11.30 -1.47
C PRO A 59 2.21 12.57 -1.26
N VAL A 60 3.52 12.46 -1.52
CA VAL A 60 4.51 13.53 -1.35
C VAL A 60 5.13 13.92 -2.69
N THR A 61 5.56 12.96 -3.53
CA THR A 61 6.32 13.23 -4.77
C THR A 61 6.13 12.14 -5.83
N ASP A 62 6.68 12.37 -7.02
CA ASP A 62 6.87 11.41 -8.10
C ASP A 62 5.57 10.73 -8.57
N ASP A 63 5.55 9.40 -8.59
CA ASP A 63 4.42 8.57 -9.03
C ASP A 63 3.34 8.41 -7.95
N GLN A 64 3.64 8.80 -6.70
CA GLN A 64 2.78 8.60 -5.54
C GLN A 64 1.38 9.21 -5.71
N PRO A 65 1.19 10.41 -6.27
CA PRO A 65 -0.16 10.95 -6.51
C PRO A 65 -0.97 10.08 -7.48
N GLY A 66 -0.33 9.50 -8.50
CA GLY A 66 -0.97 8.61 -9.46
C GLY A 66 -1.38 7.29 -8.81
N VAL A 67 -0.51 6.70 -7.99
CA VAL A 67 -0.83 5.49 -7.22
C VAL A 67 -1.94 5.76 -6.21
N ALA A 68 -1.88 6.87 -5.47
CA ALA A 68 -2.89 7.25 -4.50
C ALA A 68 -4.26 7.54 -5.17
N ALA A 69 -4.28 8.11 -6.37
CA ALA A 69 -5.49 8.24 -7.16
C ALA A 69 -6.10 6.86 -7.53
N ARG A 70 -5.26 5.86 -7.86
CA ARG A 70 -5.73 4.49 -8.10
C ARG A 70 -6.24 3.81 -6.83
N ILE A 71 -5.62 4.05 -5.68
CA ILE A 71 -6.10 3.57 -4.37
C ILE A 71 -7.53 4.08 -4.12
N ALA A 72 -7.76 5.38 -4.28
CA ALA A 72 -9.08 5.99 -4.11
C ALA A 72 -10.08 5.47 -5.16
N TRP A 73 -9.69 5.44 -6.44
CA TRP A 73 -10.56 4.99 -7.54
C TRP A 73 -11.00 3.53 -7.40
N THR A 74 -10.10 2.65 -6.94
CA THR A 74 -10.42 1.24 -6.67
C THR A 74 -11.16 1.01 -5.34
N LYS A 75 -11.34 2.07 -4.53
CA LYS A 75 -12.01 2.04 -3.22
C LYS A 75 -11.37 1.05 -2.24
N VAL A 76 -10.05 0.89 -2.34
CA VAL A 76 -9.24 0.10 -1.37
C VAL A 76 -8.61 0.97 -0.29
N GLY A 77 -8.79 2.28 -0.40
CA GLY A 77 -8.29 3.24 0.57
C GLY A 77 -8.69 4.66 0.21
N GLU A 78 -8.18 5.60 0.99
CA GLU A 78 -8.42 7.03 0.82
C GLU A 78 -7.14 7.76 0.43
N LEU A 79 -7.28 8.81 -0.38
CA LEU A 79 -6.21 9.76 -0.67
C LEU A 79 -6.40 10.98 0.22
N VAL A 80 -5.35 11.36 0.96
CA VAL A 80 -5.30 12.56 1.79
C VAL A 80 -4.19 13.44 1.26
N LYS A 81 -4.53 14.68 0.84
CA LYS A 81 -3.52 15.61 0.35
C LYS A 81 -2.71 16.16 1.53
N LEU A 82 -1.38 16.15 1.39
CA LEU A 82 -0.46 16.66 2.41
C LEU A 82 -0.78 18.11 2.81
N SER A 83 -1.16 18.96 1.85
CA SER A 83 -1.54 20.36 2.09
C SER A 83 -2.82 20.56 2.92
N SER A 84 -3.63 19.51 3.06
CA SER A 84 -4.88 19.51 3.84
C SER A 84 -4.81 18.63 5.10
N LEU A 85 -3.64 18.05 5.38
CA LEU A 85 -3.45 17.10 6.46
C LEU A 85 -3.59 17.81 7.81
N ASN A 86 -4.50 17.32 8.63
CA ASN A 86 -4.65 17.72 10.03
C ASN A 86 -5.11 16.52 10.86
N VAL A 87 -5.03 16.64 12.18
CA VAL A 87 -5.32 15.54 13.11
C VAL A 87 -6.76 15.03 12.95
N ASP A 88 -7.74 15.94 12.95
CA ASP A 88 -9.15 15.60 12.85
C ASP A 88 -9.50 14.91 11.53
N SER A 89 -8.98 15.43 10.41
CA SER A 89 -9.23 14.85 9.09
C SER A 89 -8.59 13.48 8.95
N MET A 90 -7.39 13.30 9.52
CA MET A 90 -6.70 12.01 9.51
C MET A 90 -7.44 10.98 10.37
N GLN A 91 -7.86 11.36 11.58
CA GLN A 91 -8.62 10.47 12.47
C GLN A 91 -9.93 10.02 11.81
N LYS A 92 -10.72 10.96 11.26
CA LYS A 92 -11.97 10.65 10.55
C LYS A 92 -11.73 9.71 9.37
N THR A 93 -10.64 9.94 8.62
CA THR A 93 -10.29 9.10 7.47
C THR A 93 -9.92 7.68 7.89
N VAL A 94 -9.06 7.54 8.90
CA VAL A 94 -8.66 6.24 9.46
C VAL A 94 -9.88 5.48 9.98
N GLU A 95 -10.72 6.14 10.78
CA GLU A 95 -11.94 5.53 11.31
C GLU A 95 -12.88 5.06 10.19
N ARG A 96 -13.06 5.88 9.16
CA ARG A 96 -13.91 5.53 8.01
C ARG A 96 -13.39 4.27 7.31
N VAL A 97 -12.11 4.21 6.98
CA VAL A 97 -11.53 3.05 6.27
C VAL A 97 -11.59 1.78 7.13
N LEU A 98 -11.46 1.90 8.45
CA LEU A 98 -11.59 0.77 9.37
C LEU A 98 -13.03 0.29 9.58
N LYS A 99 -14.01 1.21 9.63
CA LYS A 99 -15.42 0.91 9.95
C LYS A 99 -16.22 0.49 8.72
N GLU A 100 -15.99 1.11 7.56
CA GLU A 100 -16.71 0.78 6.33
C GLU A 100 -16.14 -0.50 5.71
N SER A 101 -16.91 -1.59 5.75
CA SER A 101 -16.46 -2.91 5.27
C SER A 101 -16.10 -2.93 3.78
N SER A 102 -16.60 -1.97 3.00
CA SER A 102 -16.36 -1.85 1.56
C SER A 102 -14.86 -1.76 1.22
N TYR A 103 -14.06 -1.02 2.00
CA TYR A 103 -12.62 -0.90 1.76
C TYR A 103 -11.90 -2.25 1.92
N LYS A 104 -12.20 -2.97 3.01
CA LYS A 104 -11.64 -4.31 3.24
C LYS A 104 -12.09 -5.31 2.18
N GLN A 105 -13.37 -5.29 1.79
CA GLN A 105 -13.90 -6.15 0.73
C GLN A 105 -13.21 -5.89 -0.61
N ASN A 106 -12.99 -4.62 -0.97
CA ASN A 106 -12.27 -4.26 -2.19
C ASN A 106 -10.80 -4.65 -2.13
N ALA A 107 -10.13 -4.47 -1.00
CA ALA A 107 -8.74 -4.91 -0.81
C ALA A 107 -8.61 -6.43 -0.96
N VAL A 108 -9.53 -7.22 -0.37
CA VAL A 108 -9.58 -8.68 -0.54
C VAL A 108 -9.93 -9.09 -1.97
N ARG A 109 -10.79 -8.33 -2.66
CA ARG A 109 -11.07 -8.55 -4.10
C ARG A 109 -9.81 -8.38 -4.94
N LEU A 110 -9.04 -7.31 -4.72
CA LEU A 110 -7.77 -7.11 -5.42
C LEU A 110 -6.71 -8.12 -5.00
N GLN A 111 -6.66 -8.53 -3.74
CA GLN A 111 -5.79 -9.62 -3.27
C GLN A 111 -6.00 -10.89 -4.10
N LYS A 112 -7.26 -11.30 -4.30
CA LYS A 112 -7.61 -12.47 -5.12
C LYS A 112 -7.16 -12.28 -6.58
N ALA A 113 -7.33 -11.09 -7.13
CA ALA A 113 -6.89 -10.78 -8.50
C ALA A 113 -5.36 -10.85 -8.65
N ILE A 114 -4.62 -10.32 -7.67
CA ILE A 114 -3.15 -10.39 -7.64
C ILE A 114 -2.70 -11.85 -7.56
N ARG A 115 -3.26 -12.64 -6.63
CA ARG A 115 -2.88 -14.06 -6.46
C ARG A 115 -3.19 -14.95 -7.68
N ARG A 116 -4.17 -14.58 -8.50
CA ARG A 116 -4.50 -15.29 -9.74
C ARG A 116 -3.50 -15.03 -10.86
N ASN A 117 -2.77 -13.91 -10.80
CA ASN A 117 -1.68 -13.69 -11.72
C ASN A 117 -0.49 -14.50 -11.21
N GLU A 118 -0.05 -15.49 -11.98
CA GLU A 118 1.11 -16.34 -11.72
C GLU A 118 2.43 -15.54 -11.82
N GLY A 119 2.51 -14.39 -11.14
CA GLY A 119 3.34 -13.22 -11.47
C GLY A 119 4.72 -13.53 -12.02
N VAL A 120 5.55 -14.23 -11.23
CA VAL A 120 6.92 -14.58 -11.64
C VAL A 120 6.93 -15.57 -12.80
N ASN A 121 6.14 -16.63 -12.75
CA ASN A 121 6.07 -17.63 -13.83
C ASN A 121 5.61 -17.01 -15.14
N ARG A 122 4.60 -16.14 -15.07
CA ARG A 122 4.12 -15.39 -16.24
C ARG A 122 5.21 -14.46 -16.78
N ALA A 123 5.93 -13.76 -15.91
CA ALA A 123 7.06 -12.92 -16.34
C ALA A 123 8.16 -13.74 -17.02
N VAL A 124 8.54 -14.88 -16.45
CA VAL A 124 9.52 -15.81 -17.06
C VAL A 124 9.05 -16.23 -18.45
N ASN A 125 7.81 -16.73 -18.57
CA ASN A 125 7.26 -17.17 -19.85
C ASN A 125 7.28 -16.05 -20.92
N ILE A 126 6.92 -14.83 -20.54
CA ILE A 126 6.94 -13.67 -21.44
C ILE A 126 8.36 -13.36 -21.89
N ILE A 127 9.31 -13.33 -20.96
CA ILE A 127 10.71 -13.04 -21.25
C ILE A 127 11.30 -14.10 -22.17
N GLU A 128 11.09 -15.38 -21.86
CA GLU A 128 11.55 -16.50 -22.67
C GLU A 128 10.98 -16.45 -24.09
N GLN A 129 9.67 -16.22 -24.23
CA GLN A 129 9.03 -16.10 -25.55
C GLN A 129 9.58 -14.90 -26.34
N ALA A 130 9.74 -13.74 -25.69
CA ALA A 130 10.27 -12.55 -26.35
C ALA A 130 11.71 -12.77 -26.83
N VAL A 131 12.54 -13.44 -26.03
CA VAL A 131 13.94 -13.76 -26.38
C VAL A 131 14.00 -14.78 -27.52
N LEU A 132 13.24 -15.87 -27.44
CA LEU A 132 13.26 -16.94 -28.45
C LEU A 132 12.71 -16.48 -29.80
N THR A 133 11.64 -15.69 -29.80
CA THR A 133 10.97 -15.24 -31.04
C THR A 133 11.52 -13.93 -31.58
N LYS A 134 12.24 -13.16 -30.77
CA LYS A 134 12.67 -11.77 -31.04
C LYS A 134 11.51 -10.85 -31.43
N LYS A 135 10.31 -11.13 -30.92
CA LYS A 135 9.08 -10.36 -31.17
C LYS A 135 8.37 -10.00 -29.86
N PRO A 136 7.59 -8.91 -29.82
CA PRO A 136 6.74 -8.61 -28.67
C PRO A 136 5.72 -9.72 -28.42
N VAL A 137 5.48 -10.03 -27.13
CA VAL A 137 4.42 -10.95 -26.70
C VAL A 137 3.16 -10.12 -26.43
N ILE A 138 2.17 -10.19 -27.32
CA ILE A 138 1.00 -9.28 -27.32
C ILE A 138 -0.27 -9.95 -26.77
N ASN A 139 -0.32 -11.28 -26.74
CA ASN A 139 -1.46 -12.03 -26.22
C ASN A 139 -1.13 -12.59 -24.83
N LEU A 140 -1.64 -11.93 -23.80
CA LEU A 140 -1.38 -12.21 -22.39
C LEU A 140 -2.62 -12.67 -21.65
#